data_AF-A0A954YUJ4-F1
#
_entry.id   AF-A0A954YUJ4-F1
#
_cell.length_a   1.000
_cell.length_b   1.000
_cell.length_c   1.000
_cell.angle_alpha   90.00
_cell.angle_beta   90.00
_cell.angle_gamma   90.00
#
_symmetry.space_group_name_H-M   'P 1'
#
loop_
_entity.id
_entity.type
_entity.pdbx_description
1 polymer ?
#
loop_
_entity_poly.entity_id
_entity_poly.type
_entity_poly.pdbx_seq_one_letter_code
_entity_poly.pdbx_strand_id
1 'polypeptide(L)'
;MADMQRELAVNMLRSVAEGLEADFRQNRCCNTLLALGAGDASQVLDFDDLTPRFATLLRLVEDDRFLKGVLTSSSTPSIVPQSMRELTPIDTAHAEHPIFTPDYGVAVIEKCCSELMPCNEGGFESALLHADSELTIEQVAMAQAILGRYEDALSTSKKLKERKPDGIYLVLSIELYRHNRIEEAQVMQRRLDDGKLTDWFGVFLALGMCNRVPWWGYPFPDY
;
A
#
# COMPACT_ATOMS: atom_id res chain seq x y z
N MET A 1 -1.75 -18.69 8.97
CA MET A 1 -1.31 -17.32 9.26
C MET A 1 -1.25 -17.21 10.77
N ALA A 2 -0.18 -16.66 11.35
CA ALA A 2 -0.12 -16.51 12.80
C ALA A 2 -1.20 -15.51 13.26
N ASP A 3 -2.00 -15.87 14.28
CA ASP A 3 -3.12 -15.05 14.78
C ASP A 3 -2.73 -13.57 15.02
N MET A 4 -1.48 -13.35 15.44
CA MET A 4 -0.91 -12.03 15.67
C MET A 4 -0.87 -11.14 14.42
N GLN A 5 -0.54 -11.66 13.23
CA GLN A 5 -0.48 -10.82 12.02
C GLN A 5 -1.87 -10.38 11.57
N ARG A 6 -2.85 -11.27 11.70
CA ARG A 6 -4.25 -10.96 11.45
C ARG A 6 -4.74 -9.88 12.42
N GLU A 7 -4.36 -9.96 13.69
CA GLU A 7 -4.65 -8.94 14.70
C GLU A 7 -4.02 -7.59 14.37
N LEU A 8 -2.75 -7.56 13.94
CA LEU A 8 -2.09 -6.34 13.50
C LEU A 8 -2.79 -5.71 12.28
N ALA A 9 -3.18 -6.53 11.30
CA ALA A 9 -3.86 -6.07 10.09
C ALA A 9 -5.25 -5.49 10.39
N VAL A 10 -6.05 -6.14 11.24
CA VAL A 10 -7.36 -5.60 11.63
C VAL A 10 -7.23 -4.31 12.42
N ASN A 11 -6.23 -4.20 13.31
CA ASN A 11 -5.98 -2.97 14.06
C ASN A 11 -5.57 -1.82 13.12
N MET A 12 -4.77 -2.11 12.09
CA MET A 12 -4.36 -1.14 11.09
C MET A 12 -5.57 -0.58 10.31
N LEU A 13 -6.42 -1.45 9.76
CA LEU A 13 -7.62 -1.02 9.05
C LEU A 13 -8.65 -0.36 9.98
N ARG A 14 -8.70 -0.74 11.26
CA ARG A 14 -9.53 -0.05 12.25
C ARG A 14 -9.09 1.40 12.43
N SER A 15 -7.79 1.67 12.53
CA SER A 15 -7.27 3.04 12.62
C SER A 15 -7.57 3.87 11.37
N VAL A 16 -7.50 3.26 10.17
CA VAL A 16 -7.92 3.91 8.92
C VAL A 16 -9.41 4.26 8.95
N ALA A 17 -10.27 3.33 9.37
CA ALA A 17 -11.70 3.57 9.52
C ALA A 17 -12.00 4.71 10.51
N GLU A 18 -11.33 4.72 11.67
CA GLU A 18 -11.49 5.75 12.70
C GLU A 18 -11.09 7.14 12.20
N GLY A 19 -9.99 7.23 11.44
CA GLY A 19 -9.54 8.48 10.80
C GLY A 19 -10.57 9.01 9.80
N LEU A 20 -11.02 8.17 8.87
CA LEU A 20 -12.03 8.53 7.86
C LEU A 20 -13.38 8.93 8.49
N GLU A 21 -13.81 8.21 9.53
CA GLU A 21 -15.04 8.54 10.26
C GLU A 21 -14.92 9.86 11.03
N ALA A 22 -13.75 10.16 11.60
CA ALA A 22 -13.50 11.43 12.27
C ALA A 22 -13.58 12.59 11.26
N ASP A 23 -12.91 12.46 10.12
CA ASP A 23 -12.97 13.44 9.02
C ASP A 23 -14.40 13.64 8.53
N PHE A 24 -15.15 12.55 8.34
CA PHE A 24 -16.54 12.61 7.93
C PHE A 24 -17.42 13.32 8.96
N ARG A 25 -17.25 13.03 10.26
CA ARG A 25 -18.03 13.72 11.33
C ARG A 25 -17.74 15.22 11.35
N GLN A 26 -16.48 15.62 11.16
CA GLN A 26 -16.07 17.02 11.21
C GLN A 26 -16.48 17.80 9.96
N ASN A 27 -16.30 17.20 8.78
CA ASN A 27 -16.35 17.91 7.50
C ASN A 27 -17.51 17.48 6.60
N ARG A 28 -18.27 16.45 6.99
CA ARG A 28 -19.24 15.74 6.13
C ARG A 28 -18.62 15.23 4.82
N CYS A 29 -17.32 14.99 4.82
CA CYS A 29 -16.55 14.42 3.72
C CYS A 29 -15.35 13.66 4.27
N CYS A 30 -14.87 12.69 3.52
CA CYS A 30 -13.64 11.94 3.81
C CYS A 30 -13.00 11.53 2.47
N ASN A 31 -11.79 10.96 2.50
CA ASN A 31 -11.16 10.41 1.30
C ASN A 31 -11.91 9.12 0.87
N THR A 32 -12.84 9.27 -0.07
CA THR A 32 -13.71 8.16 -0.53
C THR A 32 -12.94 7.09 -1.29
N LEU A 33 -11.86 7.43 -1.99
CA LEU A 33 -11.01 6.43 -2.66
C LEU A 33 -10.27 5.58 -1.63
N LEU A 34 -9.76 6.19 -0.56
CA LEU A 34 -9.18 5.44 0.56
C LEU A 34 -10.25 4.58 1.25
N ALA A 35 -11.46 5.09 1.45
CA ALA A 35 -12.56 4.31 2.02
C ALA A 35 -12.91 3.09 1.15
N LEU A 36 -12.93 3.26 -0.17
CA LEU A 36 -13.14 2.15 -1.12
C LEU A 36 -12.01 1.11 -1.00
N GLY A 37 -10.75 1.53 -1.14
CA GLY A 37 -9.61 0.61 -1.05
C GLY A 37 -9.49 -0.09 0.31
N ALA A 38 -9.77 0.61 1.41
CA ALA A 38 -9.80 0.02 2.75
C ALA A 38 -10.99 -0.94 2.95
N GLY A 39 -12.13 -0.65 2.33
CA GLY A 39 -13.30 -1.53 2.30
C GLY A 39 -13.03 -2.81 1.52
N ASP A 40 -12.43 -2.70 0.32
CA ASP A 40 -12.02 -3.84 -0.49
C ASP A 40 -10.95 -4.68 0.21
N ALA A 41 -9.97 -4.03 0.84
CA ALA A 41 -8.99 -4.71 1.70
C ALA A 41 -9.66 -5.45 2.86
N SER A 42 -10.66 -4.85 3.52
CA SER A 42 -11.40 -5.51 4.61
C SER A 42 -12.18 -6.72 4.13
N GLN A 43 -12.77 -6.64 2.93
CA GLN A 43 -13.48 -7.74 2.29
C GLN A 43 -12.55 -8.92 1.98
N VAL A 44 -11.44 -8.70 1.28
CA VAL A 44 -10.53 -9.79 0.87
C VAL A 44 -9.78 -10.46 2.03
N LEU A 45 -9.81 -9.83 3.22
CA LEU A 45 -9.23 -10.32 4.46
C LEU A 45 -10.26 -10.91 5.43
N ASP A 46 -11.53 -10.96 5.05
CA ASP A 46 -12.64 -11.45 5.87
C ASP A 46 -12.76 -10.70 7.22
N PHE A 47 -12.70 -9.36 7.19
CA PHE A 47 -12.90 -8.50 8.36
C PHE A 47 -14.33 -7.96 8.39
N ASP A 48 -15.27 -8.83 8.75
CA ASP A 48 -16.73 -8.61 8.70
C ASP A 48 -17.20 -7.35 9.44
N ASP A 49 -16.52 -6.92 10.49
CA ASP A 49 -16.86 -5.70 11.24
C ASP A 49 -16.41 -4.41 10.56
N LEU A 50 -15.39 -4.46 9.70
CA LEU A 50 -14.80 -3.28 9.06
C LEU A 50 -15.42 -3.00 7.69
N THR A 51 -15.71 -4.04 6.91
CA THR A 51 -16.34 -3.93 5.59
C THR A 51 -17.60 -3.04 5.60
N PRO A 52 -18.58 -3.22 6.52
CA PRO A 52 -19.78 -2.39 6.55
C PRO A 52 -19.52 -0.93 6.93
N ARG A 53 -18.46 -0.64 7.69
CA ARG A 53 -18.10 0.73 8.09
C ARG A 53 -17.67 1.55 6.88
N PHE A 54 -16.75 0.99 6.08
CA PHE A 54 -16.31 1.63 4.84
C PHE A 54 -17.44 1.76 3.80
N ALA A 55 -18.25 0.71 3.61
CA ALA A 55 -19.43 0.76 2.73
C ALA A 55 -20.45 1.82 3.18
N THR A 56 -20.55 2.09 4.48
CA THR A 56 -21.43 3.15 5.01
C THR A 56 -20.87 4.53 4.70
N LEU A 57 -19.56 4.76 4.85
CA LEU A 57 -18.93 6.03 4.48
C LEU A 57 -19.16 6.37 3.00
N LEU A 58 -18.93 5.42 2.08
CA LEU A 58 -19.15 5.63 0.64
C LEU A 58 -20.58 6.06 0.29
N ARG A 59 -21.58 5.51 1.00
CA ARG A 59 -22.99 5.84 0.78
C ARG A 59 -23.38 7.20 1.36
N LEU A 60 -22.75 7.63 2.45
CA LEU A 60 -23.14 8.85 3.18
C LEU A 60 -22.49 10.14 2.65
N VAL A 61 -21.37 10.05 1.91
CA VAL A 61 -20.72 11.24 1.36
C VAL A 61 -21.54 11.84 0.20
N GLU A 62 -21.82 13.14 0.27
CA GLU A 62 -22.56 13.89 -0.75
C GLU A 62 -21.78 13.99 -2.08
N ASP A 63 -22.49 14.10 -3.21
CA ASP A 63 -21.88 14.09 -4.55
C ASP A 63 -20.79 15.16 -4.74
N ASP A 64 -21.06 16.40 -4.29
CA ASP A 64 -20.16 17.55 -4.42
C ASP A 64 -18.89 17.44 -3.56
N ARG A 65 -18.86 16.47 -2.64
CA ARG A 65 -17.74 16.22 -1.72
C ARG A 65 -17.05 14.89 -1.96
N PHE A 66 -17.60 14.04 -2.82
CA PHE A 66 -17.15 12.66 -2.98
C PHE A 66 -15.69 12.57 -3.42
N LEU A 67 -15.28 13.39 -4.39
CA LEU A 67 -13.90 13.43 -4.88
C LEU A 67 -13.10 14.61 -4.32
N LYS A 68 -13.55 15.22 -3.22
CA LYS A 68 -12.88 16.38 -2.65
C LYS A 68 -11.48 16.00 -2.17
N GLY A 69 -10.47 16.66 -2.72
CA GLY A 69 -9.07 16.38 -2.39
C GLY A 69 -8.45 15.24 -3.22
N VAL A 70 -9.20 14.63 -4.14
CA VAL A 70 -8.65 13.68 -5.10
C VAL A 70 -7.92 14.46 -6.20
N LEU A 71 -6.63 14.19 -6.38
CA LEU A 71 -5.86 14.66 -7.52
C LEU A 71 -6.19 13.75 -8.71
N THR A 72 -6.94 14.27 -9.67
CA THR A 72 -7.24 13.55 -10.92
C THR A 72 -7.13 14.49 -12.11
N SER A 73 -6.62 13.97 -13.22
CA SER A 73 -6.58 14.66 -14.51
C SER A 73 -7.95 14.67 -15.23
N SER A 74 -8.92 13.93 -14.70
CA SER A 74 -10.26 13.81 -15.27
C SER A 74 -11.23 14.80 -14.63
N SER A 75 -12.18 15.32 -15.42
CA SER A 75 -13.26 16.15 -14.88
C SER A 75 -14.09 15.34 -13.89
N THR A 76 -14.24 15.84 -12.66
CA THR A 76 -15.10 15.22 -11.65
C THR A 76 -16.56 15.27 -12.12
N PRO A 77 -17.29 14.15 -12.11
CA PRO A 77 -18.69 14.15 -12.52
C PRO A 77 -19.52 15.00 -11.55
N SER A 78 -20.57 15.65 -12.06
CA SER A 78 -21.48 16.46 -11.24
C SER A 78 -22.39 15.60 -10.34
N ILE A 79 -22.58 14.33 -10.70
CA ILE A 79 -23.32 13.32 -9.95
C ILE A 79 -22.43 12.08 -9.89
N VAL A 80 -22.22 11.54 -8.70
CA VAL A 80 -21.36 10.38 -8.50
C VAL A 80 -22.14 9.12 -8.91
N PRO A 81 -21.61 8.30 -9.84
CA PRO A 81 -22.25 7.05 -10.21
C PRO A 81 -22.43 6.13 -9.00
N GLN A 82 -23.54 5.39 -8.97
CA GLN A 82 -23.83 4.43 -7.90
C GLN A 82 -22.69 3.40 -7.71
N SER A 83 -22.03 2.99 -8.79
CA SER A 83 -20.90 2.06 -8.75
C SER A 83 -19.68 2.58 -7.96
N MET A 84 -19.53 3.90 -7.80
CA MET A 84 -18.47 4.48 -6.95
C MET A 84 -18.88 4.51 -5.47
N ARG A 85 -20.18 4.39 -5.17
CA ARG A 85 -20.73 4.41 -3.80
C ARG A 85 -20.82 3.01 -3.19
N GLU A 86 -20.45 2.00 -3.96
CA GLU A 86 -20.47 0.59 -3.61
C GLU A 86 -19.04 0.08 -3.56
N LEU A 87 -18.82 -0.94 -2.74
CA LEU A 87 -17.53 -1.62 -2.73
C LEU A 87 -17.36 -2.44 -4.01
N THR A 88 -16.10 -2.71 -4.37
CA THR A 88 -15.78 -3.57 -5.51
C THR A 88 -16.35 -4.98 -5.25
N PRO A 89 -16.95 -5.64 -6.27
CA PRO A 89 -17.37 -7.02 -6.14
C PRO A 89 -16.22 -7.91 -5.65
N ILE A 90 -16.51 -8.81 -4.70
CA ILE A 90 -15.48 -9.60 -3.99
C ILE A 90 -14.50 -10.33 -4.92
N ASP A 91 -14.99 -10.89 -6.03
CA ASP A 91 -14.14 -11.60 -7.00
C ASP A 91 -13.13 -10.66 -7.69
N THR A 92 -13.57 -9.44 -8.02
CA THR A 92 -12.71 -8.41 -8.59
C THR A 92 -11.71 -7.92 -7.53
N ALA A 93 -12.14 -7.68 -6.30
CA ALA A 93 -11.25 -7.29 -5.21
C ALA A 93 -10.17 -8.35 -4.94
N HIS A 94 -10.53 -9.64 -4.99
CA HIS A 94 -9.56 -10.74 -4.90
C HIS A 94 -8.58 -10.78 -6.08
N ALA A 95 -9.02 -10.44 -7.29
CA ALA A 95 -8.16 -10.38 -8.46
C ALA A 95 -7.18 -9.19 -8.41
N GLU A 96 -7.59 -8.08 -7.80
CA GLU A 96 -6.76 -6.89 -7.58
C GLU A 96 -5.77 -7.07 -6.42
N HIS A 97 -6.15 -7.87 -5.42
CA HIS A 97 -5.33 -8.21 -4.25
C HIS A 97 -5.08 -9.74 -4.16
N PRO A 98 -4.38 -10.33 -5.14
CA PRO A 98 -4.08 -11.76 -5.12
C PRO A 98 -3.15 -12.10 -3.95
N ILE A 99 -3.05 -13.40 -3.64
CA ILE A 99 -2.05 -13.90 -2.70
C ILE A 99 -0.66 -13.65 -3.30
N PHE A 100 0.25 -13.07 -2.52
CA PHE A 100 1.62 -12.87 -2.94
C PHE A 100 2.36 -14.22 -3.02
N THR A 101 3.07 -14.43 -4.12
CA THR A 101 3.95 -15.58 -4.33
C THR A 101 5.40 -15.11 -4.48
N PRO A 102 6.41 -15.93 -4.17
CA PRO A 102 7.80 -15.58 -4.42
C PRO A 102 8.07 -15.16 -5.88
N ASP A 103 7.43 -15.83 -6.84
CA ASP A 103 7.57 -15.54 -8.26
C ASP A 103 6.98 -14.17 -8.65
N TYR A 104 6.03 -13.65 -7.87
CA TYR A 104 5.43 -12.34 -8.11
C TYR A 104 6.48 -11.22 -8.10
N GLY A 105 7.40 -11.23 -7.13
CA GLY A 105 8.40 -10.18 -7.00
C GLY A 105 9.34 -10.11 -8.21
N VAL A 106 9.80 -11.27 -8.69
CA VAL A 106 10.63 -11.39 -9.89
C VAL A 106 9.87 -10.93 -11.12
N ALA A 107 8.63 -11.41 -11.30
CA ALA A 107 7.80 -11.07 -12.45
C ALA A 107 7.47 -9.56 -12.53
N VAL A 108 7.25 -8.89 -11.39
CA VAL A 108 7.03 -7.44 -11.39
C VAL A 108 8.29 -6.67 -11.76
N ILE A 109 9.47 -7.06 -11.25
CA ILE A 109 10.73 -6.42 -11.64
C ILE A 109 10.93 -6.50 -13.15
N GLU A 110 10.72 -7.68 -13.74
CA GLU A 110 10.83 -7.90 -15.19
C GLU A 110 9.84 -7.06 -16.00
N LYS A 111 8.59 -6.97 -15.53
CA LYS A 111 7.50 -6.30 -16.26
C LYS A 111 7.53 -4.78 -16.13
N CYS A 112 7.75 -4.27 -14.92
CA CYS A 112 7.56 -2.85 -14.61
C CYS A 112 8.85 -2.03 -14.71
N CYS A 113 10.02 -2.67 -14.53
CA CYS A 113 11.30 -1.99 -14.55
C CYS A 113 12.36 -2.87 -15.20
N SER A 114 12.29 -3.06 -16.52
CA SER A 114 13.24 -3.93 -17.25
C SER A 114 14.71 -3.51 -17.07
N GLU A 115 14.95 -2.24 -16.79
CA GLU A 115 16.28 -1.69 -16.44
C GLU A 115 16.84 -2.28 -15.13
N LEU A 116 15.97 -2.78 -14.26
CA LEU A 116 16.30 -3.47 -13.01
C LEU A 116 16.39 -4.98 -13.16
N MET A 117 16.24 -5.56 -14.36
CA MET A 117 16.44 -7.01 -14.56
C MET A 117 17.77 -7.55 -13.98
N PRO A 118 18.92 -6.83 -14.08
CA PRO A 118 20.16 -7.29 -13.47
C PRO A 118 20.04 -7.53 -11.95
N CYS A 119 19.13 -6.86 -11.25
CA CYS A 119 18.88 -7.05 -9.82
C CYS A 119 18.42 -8.47 -9.48
N ASN A 120 17.68 -9.14 -10.36
CA ASN A 120 17.23 -10.53 -10.17
C ASN A 120 18.42 -11.50 -10.07
N GLU A 121 19.54 -11.18 -10.71
CA GLU A 121 20.78 -11.95 -10.70
C GLU A 121 21.78 -11.44 -9.65
N GLY A 122 21.36 -10.55 -8.75
CA GLY A 122 22.23 -9.93 -7.74
C GLY A 122 23.04 -8.72 -8.24
N GLY A 123 22.78 -8.24 -9.46
CA GLY A 123 23.44 -7.09 -10.10
C GLY A 123 23.06 -5.71 -9.54
N PHE A 124 22.69 -5.60 -8.26
CA PHE A 124 22.24 -4.35 -7.63
C PHE A 124 23.31 -3.24 -7.67
N GLU A 125 24.58 -3.59 -7.49
CA GLU A 125 25.68 -2.61 -7.57
C GLU A 125 25.78 -1.99 -8.96
N SER A 126 25.59 -2.80 -10.01
CA SER A 126 25.57 -2.32 -11.38
C SER A 126 24.37 -1.42 -11.64
N ALA A 127 23.18 -1.79 -11.17
CA ALA A 127 21.98 -0.96 -11.28
C ALA A 127 22.17 0.39 -10.57
N LEU A 128 22.78 0.40 -9.37
CA LEU A 128 23.07 1.64 -8.64
C LEU A 128 24.14 2.51 -9.29
N LEU A 129 25.13 1.91 -9.96
CA LEU A 129 26.16 2.66 -10.68
C LEU A 129 25.56 3.47 -11.84
N HIS A 130 24.51 2.97 -12.46
CA HIS A 130 23.82 3.60 -13.59
C HIS A 130 22.57 4.38 -13.17
N ALA A 131 22.25 4.44 -11.88
CA ALA A 131 21.10 5.20 -11.39
C ALA A 131 21.36 6.71 -11.58
N ASP A 132 20.56 7.32 -12.44
CA ASP A 132 20.64 8.73 -12.81
C ASP A 132 19.71 9.64 -11.99
N SER A 133 18.82 9.03 -11.19
CA SER A 133 17.84 9.73 -10.38
C SER A 133 17.65 9.10 -8.99
N GLU A 134 17.17 9.89 -8.03
CA GLU A 134 16.78 9.37 -6.71
C GLU A 134 15.62 8.37 -6.80
N LEU A 135 14.76 8.49 -7.82
CA LEU A 135 13.70 7.53 -8.08
C LEU A 135 14.28 6.15 -8.43
N THR A 136 15.28 6.10 -9.31
CA THR A 136 15.95 4.85 -9.68
C THR A 136 16.64 4.21 -8.46
N ILE A 137 17.28 5.02 -7.60
CA ILE A 137 17.87 4.55 -6.34
C ILE A 137 16.79 3.97 -5.41
N GLU A 138 15.65 4.65 -5.28
CA GLU A 138 14.51 4.21 -4.48
C GLU A 138 13.95 2.88 -4.98
N GLN A 139 13.77 2.74 -6.30
CA GLN A 139 13.31 1.50 -6.93
C GLN A 139 14.30 0.35 -6.73
N VAL A 140 15.62 0.59 -6.84
CA VAL A 140 16.60 -0.45 -6.52
C VAL A 140 16.47 -0.91 -5.07
N ALA A 141 16.30 0.01 -4.11
CA ALA A 141 16.10 -0.36 -2.71
C ALA A 141 14.81 -1.17 -2.48
N MET A 142 13.72 -0.83 -3.17
CA MET A 142 12.47 -1.60 -3.12
C MET A 142 12.63 -3.00 -3.74
N ALA A 143 13.37 -3.12 -4.84
CA ALA A 143 13.72 -4.41 -5.45
C ALA A 143 14.59 -5.27 -4.52
N GLN A 144 15.54 -4.66 -3.80
CA GLN A 144 16.30 -5.35 -2.76
C GLN A 144 15.37 -5.88 -1.65
N ALA A 145 14.43 -5.07 -1.18
CA ALA A 145 13.49 -5.46 -0.13
C ALA A 145 12.60 -6.65 -0.54
N ILE A 146 11.98 -6.61 -1.74
CA ILE A 146 11.11 -7.70 -2.22
C ILE A 146 11.89 -9.01 -2.49
N LEU A 147 13.18 -8.91 -2.80
CA LEU A 147 14.07 -10.07 -2.98
C LEU A 147 14.73 -10.53 -1.66
N GLY A 148 14.27 -10.02 -0.52
CA GLY A 148 14.75 -10.44 0.81
C GLY A 148 16.10 -9.84 1.23
N ARG A 149 16.64 -8.88 0.49
CA ARG A 149 17.91 -8.19 0.74
C ARG A 149 17.71 -6.95 1.62
N TYR A 150 17.15 -7.15 2.82
CA TYR A 150 16.68 -6.04 3.65
C TYR A 150 17.77 -5.06 4.12
N GLU A 151 18.94 -5.59 4.50
CA GLU A 151 20.08 -4.74 4.91
C GLU A 151 20.62 -3.91 3.75
N ASP A 152 20.67 -4.50 2.55
CA ASP A 152 21.10 -3.80 1.34
C ASP A 152 20.09 -2.70 0.98
N ALA A 153 18.79 -2.99 1.07
CA ALA A 153 17.72 -2.00 0.88
C ALA A 153 17.87 -0.81 1.85
N LEU A 154 18.14 -1.07 3.13
CA LEU A 154 18.39 -0.03 4.13
C LEU A 154 19.69 0.73 3.92
N SER A 155 20.71 0.08 3.37
CA SER A 155 21.97 0.74 2.99
C SER A 155 21.75 1.66 1.79
N THR A 156 21.03 1.18 0.78
CA THR A 156 20.68 1.93 -0.43
C THR A 156 19.78 3.11 -0.12
N SER A 157 18.81 2.98 0.80
CA SER A 157 17.91 4.07 1.17
C SER A 157 18.65 5.30 1.74
N LYS A 158 19.81 5.10 2.37
CA LYS A 158 20.66 6.19 2.90
C LYS A 158 21.34 7.01 1.81
N LYS A 159 21.30 6.57 0.55
CA LYS A 159 21.86 7.29 -0.60
C LYS A 159 20.91 8.36 -1.13
N LEU A 160 19.63 8.34 -0.73
CA LEU A 160 18.67 9.41 -1.03
C LEU A 160 19.04 10.67 -0.24
N LYS A 161 19.04 11.82 -0.90
CA LYS A 161 19.39 13.12 -0.33
C LYS A 161 18.16 14.00 -0.11
N GLU A 162 17.26 14.05 -1.09
CA GLU A 162 16.11 14.95 -1.08
C GLU A 162 14.79 14.22 -0.82
N ARG A 163 14.60 13.04 -1.43
CA ARG A 163 13.41 12.21 -1.23
C ARG A 163 13.41 11.51 0.12
N LYS A 164 12.26 11.55 0.80
CA LYS A 164 12.03 10.73 2.00
C LYS A 164 11.95 9.24 1.60
N PRO A 165 12.65 8.34 2.30
CA PRO A 165 12.67 6.90 2.01
C PRO A 165 11.39 6.15 2.43
N ASP A 166 10.24 6.82 2.47
CA ASP A 166 9.01 6.26 3.06
C ASP A 166 8.47 5.09 2.25
N GLY A 167 8.58 5.14 0.92
CA GLY A 167 8.22 4.02 0.06
C GLY A 167 9.07 2.78 0.35
N ILE A 168 10.38 2.97 0.57
CA ILE A 168 11.30 1.88 0.92
C ILE A 168 10.93 1.29 2.28
N TYR A 169 10.66 2.13 3.29
CA TYR A 169 10.26 1.66 4.61
C TYR A 169 8.91 0.93 4.61
N LEU A 170 7.96 1.36 3.78
CA LEU A 170 6.70 0.66 3.59
C LEU A 170 6.93 -0.74 3.00
N VAL A 171 7.68 -0.84 1.89
CA VAL A 171 7.98 -2.12 1.24
C VAL A 171 8.74 -3.05 2.20
N LEU A 172 9.76 -2.54 2.89
CA LEU A 172 10.50 -3.29 3.92
C LEU A 172 9.58 -3.81 5.02
N SER A 173 8.68 -2.97 5.55
CA SER A 173 7.73 -3.38 6.59
C SER A 173 6.85 -4.54 6.11
N ILE A 174 6.29 -4.43 4.90
CA ILE A 174 5.45 -5.48 4.29
C ILE A 174 6.23 -6.78 4.14
N GLU A 175 7.44 -6.73 3.57
CA GLU A 175 8.24 -7.93 3.33
C GLU A 175 8.71 -8.59 4.63
N LEU A 176 9.10 -7.81 5.62
CA LEU A 176 9.45 -8.32 6.94
C LEU A 176 8.25 -8.99 7.63
N TYR A 177 7.05 -8.41 7.52
CA TYR A 177 5.83 -9.07 7.99
C TYR A 177 5.59 -10.39 7.25
N ARG A 178 5.67 -10.43 5.92
CA ARG A 178 5.48 -11.69 5.15
C ARG A 178 6.41 -12.82 5.58
N HIS A 179 7.63 -12.48 6.00
CA HIS A 179 8.62 -13.43 6.48
C HIS A 179 8.59 -13.64 8.01
N ASN A 180 7.52 -13.21 8.69
CA ASN A 180 7.31 -13.35 10.12
C ASN A 180 8.42 -12.70 10.99
N ARG A 181 9.09 -11.65 10.49
CA ARG A 181 10.09 -10.84 11.20
C ARG A 181 9.43 -9.61 11.84
N ILE A 182 8.50 -9.90 12.75
CA ILE A 182 7.51 -8.93 13.27
C ILE A 182 8.16 -7.73 13.97
N GLU A 183 9.14 -7.97 14.83
CA GLU A 183 9.81 -6.89 15.58
C GLU A 183 10.52 -5.91 14.65
N GLU A 184 11.20 -6.42 13.63
CA GLU A 184 11.91 -5.62 12.64
C GLU A 184 10.95 -4.85 11.73
N ALA A 185 9.85 -5.50 11.32
CA ALA A 185 8.79 -4.86 10.57
C ALA A 185 8.22 -3.65 11.34
N GLN A 186 7.99 -3.79 12.64
CA GLN A 186 7.55 -2.68 13.49
C GLN A 186 8.59 -1.57 13.65
N VAL A 187 9.89 -1.90 13.66
CA VAL A 187 10.96 -0.87 13.64
C VAL A 187 10.89 -0.06 12.35
N MET A 188 10.67 -0.70 11.20
CA MET A 188 10.52 0.00 9.91
C MET A 188 9.23 0.82 9.87
N GLN A 189 8.13 0.26 10.35
CA GLN A 189 6.83 0.93 10.43
C GLN A 189 6.90 2.22 11.26
N ARG A 190 7.61 2.22 12.40
CA ARG A 190 7.81 3.42 13.24
C ARG A 190 8.62 4.53 12.56
N ARG A 191 9.26 4.25 11.42
CA ARG A 191 9.94 5.28 10.61
C ARG A 191 9.01 5.98 9.63
N LEU A 192 7.80 5.45 9.44
CA LEU A 192 6.76 6.10 8.65
C LEU A 192 6.11 7.19 9.52
N ASP A 193 5.83 8.36 8.93
CA ASP A 193 5.09 9.42 9.61
C ASP A 193 3.72 8.90 10.09
N ASP A 194 3.33 9.16 11.34
CA ASP A 194 2.11 8.60 11.97
C ASP A 194 0.85 8.84 11.12
N GLY A 195 0.72 10.02 10.50
CA GLY A 195 -0.42 10.35 9.64
C GLY A 195 -0.55 9.48 8.39
N LYS A 196 0.53 8.81 7.97
CA LYS A 196 0.50 7.88 6.82
C LYS A 196 -0.13 6.54 7.21
N LEU A 197 0.00 6.11 8.46
CA LEU A 197 -0.55 4.84 8.92
C LEU A 197 -2.09 4.86 8.98
N THR A 198 -2.70 6.04 9.08
CA THR A 198 -4.15 6.24 8.94
C THR A 198 -4.62 6.49 7.50
N ASP A 199 -3.71 6.43 6.52
CA ASP A 199 -3.95 6.64 5.09
C ASP A 199 -3.69 5.33 4.31
N TRP A 200 -3.43 5.42 3.00
CA TRP A 200 -3.14 4.30 2.10
C TRP A 200 -2.06 3.35 2.62
N PHE A 201 -1.04 3.86 3.35
CA PHE A 201 0.01 3.00 3.89
C PHE A 201 -0.55 2.01 4.92
N GLY A 202 -1.56 2.41 5.70
CA GLY A 202 -2.25 1.50 6.61
C GLY A 202 -2.95 0.37 5.86
N VAL A 203 -3.65 0.69 4.77
CA VAL A 203 -4.30 -0.31 3.91
C VAL A 203 -3.28 -1.28 3.32
N PHE A 204 -2.18 -0.74 2.77
CA PHE A 204 -1.13 -1.56 2.16
C PHE A 204 -0.41 -2.45 3.18
N LEU A 205 -0.16 -1.96 4.38
CA LEU A 205 0.41 -2.77 5.47
C LEU A 205 -0.52 -3.90 5.87
N ALA A 206 -1.83 -3.64 6.02
CA ALA A 206 -2.80 -4.68 6.39
C ALA A 206 -2.87 -5.80 5.35
N LEU A 207 -2.92 -5.45 4.06
CA LEU A 207 -2.85 -6.41 2.96
C LEU A 207 -1.53 -7.20 2.98
N GLY A 208 -0.41 -6.51 3.16
CA GLY A 208 0.92 -7.09 3.22
C GLY A 208 1.11 -8.10 4.37
N MET A 209 0.66 -7.75 5.58
CA MET A 209 0.67 -8.62 6.77
C MET A 209 -0.09 -9.93 6.54
N CYS A 210 -1.15 -9.88 5.73
CA CYS A 210 -1.97 -11.03 5.37
C CYS A 210 -1.53 -11.72 4.07
N ASN A 211 -0.30 -11.47 3.60
CA ASN A 211 0.27 -12.04 2.38
C ASN A 211 -0.56 -11.77 1.10
N ARG A 212 -1.24 -10.62 1.02
CA ARG A 212 -1.88 -10.12 -0.21
C ARG A 212 -0.99 -9.10 -0.91
N VAL A 213 -1.11 -9.00 -2.22
CA VAL A 213 -0.50 -7.94 -3.02
C VAL A 213 -1.21 -6.62 -2.70
N PRO A 214 -0.51 -5.55 -2.25
CA PRO A 214 -1.20 -4.37 -1.74
C PRO A 214 -1.65 -3.39 -2.84
N TRP A 215 -1.00 -3.39 -4.00
CA TRP A 215 -1.42 -2.66 -5.21
C TRP A 215 -0.85 -3.31 -6.48
N TRP A 216 -1.43 -3.01 -7.64
CA TRP A 216 -1.11 -3.66 -8.93
C TRP A 216 0.36 -3.48 -9.39
N GLY A 217 1.03 -2.42 -8.96
CA GLY A 217 2.44 -2.12 -9.28
C GLY A 217 3.46 -2.55 -8.21
N TYR A 218 3.03 -3.23 -7.14
CA TYR A 218 3.90 -3.56 -6.00
C TYR A 218 5.19 -4.29 -6.44
N PRO A 219 6.41 -3.82 -6.06
CA PRO A 219 6.67 -2.90 -4.95
C PRO A 219 6.86 -1.43 -5.37
N PHE A 220 6.68 -1.09 -6.65
CA PHE A 220 6.92 0.26 -7.15
C PHE A 220 5.64 1.10 -7.04
N PRO A 221 5.64 2.21 -6.29
CA PRO A 221 4.52 3.14 -6.28
C PRO A 221 4.37 3.82 -7.65
N ASP A 222 3.13 3.99 -8.09
CA ASP A 222 2.76 4.81 -9.24
C ASP A 222 2.57 6.25 -8.73
N TYR A 223 3.54 7.14 -9.02
CA TYR A 223 3.57 8.53 -8.55
C TYR A 223 2.89 9.49 -9.53
#